data_AF-A0A7C5GBJ4-F1
#
_entry.id   AF-A0A7C5GBJ4-F1
#
_cell.length_a   1.000
_cell.length_b   1.000
_cell.length_c   1.000
_cell.angle_alpha   90.00
_cell.angle_beta   90.00
_cell.angle_gamma   90.00
#
_symmetry.space_group_name_H-M   'P 1'
#
loop_
_entity.id
_entity.type
_entity.pdbx_description
1 polymer ?
#
loop_
_entity_poly.entity_id
_entity_poly.type
_entity_poly.pdbx_seq_one_letter_code
_entity_poly.pdbx_strand_id
1 'polypeptide(L)'
;MTIISSATTATLSTSTAGDDILVTTNGSIINSSGYAIQTTGPFAYNVGIQIYGEVVGTNNAIQLDGASTGTFFGGTEVFVAAGGLVASEGAFALQSVGTHTEVTNAGTISATNTALYFQAGDNIVLNTGTISSQSYAIFADQSSISGETEIANAGTIQGSIYIQSGTGVISNSGLIAGTGTTIRLDPFSDNDTLTLVNSGIITSLANTYAIAASGTFLGADTIYNTGLINGSINLVAGTDLVRNHGEVFGDIDLGDGDDTYRGSGSVTGTLDGGSGADTLYTRADLASVSGFETVYLRGAAGIDFTAADDGTGSTIRGNKAGNEIDAGDGDDLLFGRGGDDVLDGGAGKDKLTGGRGTDIFLFNETGDTGASKATADRILDFGGKD
;
A
#
# COMPACT_ATOMS: atom_id res chain seq x y z
N MET A 1 32.83 -3.14 -21.49
CA MET A 1 32.85 -3.72 -20.13
C MET A 1 34.15 -3.37 -19.39
N THR A 2 34.07 -2.54 -18.36
CA THR A 2 35.17 -2.15 -17.47
C THR A 2 35.16 -3.04 -16.23
N ILE A 3 36.29 -3.68 -15.89
CA ILE A 3 36.39 -4.62 -14.76
C ILE A 3 37.25 -4.01 -13.65
N ILE A 4 36.70 -3.93 -12.44
CA ILE A 4 37.39 -3.48 -11.23
C ILE A 4 37.66 -4.69 -10.33
N SER A 5 38.94 -5.01 -10.14
CA SER A 5 39.42 -6.16 -9.36
C SER A 5 40.34 -5.80 -8.20
N SER A 6 40.51 -4.51 -7.93
CA SER A 6 41.25 -3.95 -6.80
C SER A 6 40.67 -2.61 -6.38
N ALA A 7 41.07 -2.09 -5.22
CA ALA A 7 40.63 -0.79 -4.72
C ALA A 7 41.01 0.38 -5.66
N THR A 8 40.07 1.28 -5.91
CA THR A 8 40.26 2.56 -6.60
C THR A 8 39.49 3.67 -5.89
N THR A 9 39.97 4.90 -6.01
CA THR A 9 39.36 6.08 -5.37
C THR A 9 38.85 7.11 -6.38
N ALA A 10 39.03 6.87 -7.67
CA ALA A 10 38.58 7.77 -8.73
C ALA A 10 37.13 7.46 -9.12
N THR A 11 36.37 8.50 -9.48
CA THR A 11 35.07 8.34 -10.13
C THR A 11 35.25 7.55 -11.42
N LEU A 12 34.48 6.48 -11.57
CA LEU A 12 34.38 5.77 -12.83
C LEU A 12 33.24 6.37 -13.66
N SER A 13 33.60 7.02 -14.76
CA SER A 13 32.62 7.59 -15.70
C SER A 13 32.45 6.68 -16.91
N THR A 14 31.21 6.35 -17.29
CA THR A 14 30.89 5.74 -18.59
C THR A 14 30.02 6.67 -19.40
N SER A 15 30.22 6.73 -20.71
CA SER A 15 29.53 7.67 -21.60
C SER A 15 29.09 7.07 -22.93
N THR A 16 29.36 5.78 -23.17
CA THR A 16 28.94 5.11 -24.40
C THR A 16 28.08 3.88 -24.11
N ALA A 17 27.08 3.65 -24.96
CA ALA A 17 26.18 2.52 -24.83
C ALA A 17 26.97 1.18 -24.94
N GLY A 18 26.74 0.24 -24.02
CA GLY A 18 27.48 -1.02 -23.91
C GLY A 18 28.75 -0.98 -23.05
N ASP A 19 29.05 0.16 -22.39
CA ASP A 19 30.09 0.25 -21.37
C ASP A 19 29.61 -0.29 -20.02
N ASP A 20 29.40 -1.60 -19.95
CA ASP A 20 29.05 -2.25 -18.70
C ASP A 20 30.18 -2.10 -17.67
N ILE A 21 29.83 -2.01 -16.40
CA ILE A 21 30.78 -1.99 -15.29
C ILE A 21 30.63 -3.29 -14.52
N LEU A 22 31.75 -3.92 -14.18
CA LEU A 22 31.80 -5.04 -13.24
C LEU A 22 32.78 -4.72 -12.11
N VAL A 23 32.24 -4.59 -10.91
CA VAL A 23 33.01 -4.57 -9.66
C VAL A 23 33.03 -5.99 -9.12
N THR A 24 34.18 -6.66 -9.22
CA THR A 24 34.33 -8.04 -8.75
C THR A 24 34.32 -8.11 -7.21
N THR A 25 34.28 -9.31 -6.63
CA THR A 25 34.29 -9.51 -5.17
C THR A 25 35.51 -8.90 -4.46
N ASN A 26 36.64 -8.75 -5.15
CA ASN A 26 37.85 -8.10 -4.62
C ASN A 26 37.98 -6.63 -5.07
N GLY A 27 37.04 -6.15 -5.90
CA GLY A 27 36.99 -4.78 -6.37
C GLY A 27 36.35 -3.87 -5.32
N SER A 28 36.89 -2.66 -5.18
CA SER A 28 36.30 -1.64 -4.33
C SER A 28 36.48 -0.26 -4.99
N ILE A 29 35.41 0.54 -5.04
CA ILE A 29 35.45 1.93 -5.52
C ILE A 29 35.01 2.80 -4.35
N ILE A 30 35.93 3.55 -3.75
CA ILE A 30 35.65 4.41 -2.60
C ILE A 30 36.03 5.85 -2.95
N ASN A 31 35.05 6.69 -3.24
CA ASN A 31 35.30 8.09 -3.60
C ASN A 31 34.96 9.03 -2.44
N SER A 32 35.97 9.74 -1.93
CA SER A 32 35.85 10.65 -0.80
C SER A 32 35.40 12.07 -1.16
N SER A 33 35.26 12.41 -2.45
CA SER A 33 35.02 13.78 -2.93
C SER A 33 33.93 13.90 -4.00
N GLY A 34 33.09 12.88 -4.17
CA GLY A 34 32.07 12.86 -5.21
C GLY A 34 31.40 11.50 -5.38
N TYR A 35 31.10 11.14 -6.63
CA TYR A 35 30.46 9.88 -6.98
C TYR A 35 31.48 8.76 -7.21
N ALA A 36 31.17 7.53 -6.81
CA ALA A 36 32.01 6.37 -7.11
C ALA A 36 31.83 5.94 -8.57
N ILE A 37 30.57 5.84 -9.03
CA ILE A 37 30.25 5.58 -10.43
C ILE A 37 29.35 6.70 -10.96
N GLN A 38 29.63 7.16 -12.18
CA GLN A 38 28.77 8.07 -12.92
C GLN A 38 28.55 7.54 -14.34
N THR A 39 27.31 7.48 -14.79
CA THR A 39 27.01 7.28 -16.21
C THR A 39 26.60 8.61 -16.82
N THR A 40 27.03 8.91 -18.04
CA THR A 40 26.75 10.17 -18.74
C THR A 40 26.14 9.87 -20.12
N GLY A 41 24.81 9.85 -20.21
CA GLY A 41 24.02 9.59 -21.42
C GLY A 41 23.41 10.85 -22.06
N PRO A 42 22.79 10.77 -23.26
CA PRO A 42 21.83 9.74 -23.71
C PRO A 42 22.42 8.37 -24.03
N PHE A 43 21.68 7.31 -23.70
CA PHE A 43 22.01 5.93 -24.09
C PHE A 43 21.11 5.43 -25.21
N ALA A 44 21.69 4.78 -26.22
CA ALA A 44 20.96 4.08 -27.26
C ALA A 44 20.60 2.63 -26.88
N TYR A 45 21.27 2.08 -25.86
CA TYR A 45 21.13 0.72 -25.32
C TYR A 45 21.35 0.75 -23.80
N ASN A 46 20.98 -0.32 -23.10
CA ASN A 46 21.13 -0.39 -21.65
C ASN A 46 22.60 -0.32 -21.20
N VAL A 47 22.85 0.31 -20.05
CA VAL A 47 24.14 0.25 -19.34
C VAL A 47 23.99 -0.68 -18.14
N GLY A 48 24.78 -1.76 -18.09
CA GLY A 48 24.77 -2.70 -16.97
C GLY A 48 25.87 -2.41 -15.94
N ILE A 49 25.51 -2.27 -14.66
CA ILE A 49 26.46 -2.13 -13.55
C ILE A 49 26.29 -3.34 -12.62
N GLN A 50 27.28 -4.22 -12.59
CA GLN A 50 27.29 -5.43 -11.75
C GLN A 50 28.27 -5.26 -10.59
N ILE A 51 27.78 -5.43 -9.35
CA ILE A 51 28.51 -5.12 -8.12
C ILE A 51 28.54 -6.37 -7.23
N TYR A 52 29.70 -7.02 -7.19
CA TYR A 52 30.01 -8.13 -6.30
C TYR A 52 30.92 -7.73 -5.13
N GLY A 53 31.60 -6.58 -5.24
CA GLY A 53 32.45 -5.98 -4.22
C GLY A 53 31.81 -4.72 -3.65
N GLU A 54 32.60 -3.66 -3.46
CA GLU A 54 32.15 -2.45 -2.76
C GLU A 54 32.13 -1.22 -3.68
N VAL A 55 31.07 -0.42 -3.58
CA VAL A 55 30.94 0.90 -4.20
C VAL A 55 30.47 1.88 -3.15
N VAL A 56 31.35 2.78 -2.72
CA VAL A 56 31.08 3.76 -1.65
C VAL A 56 31.37 5.18 -2.13
N GLY A 57 30.39 6.07 -1.97
CA GLY A 57 30.55 7.51 -2.25
C GLY A 57 30.25 8.36 -1.04
N THR A 58 30.91 9.51 -0.91
CA THR A 58 30.60 10.50 0.15
C THR A 58 29.46 11.46 -0.22
N ASN A 59 29.08 11.53 -1.50
CA ASN A 59 27.86 12.23 -1.93
C ASN A 59 26.81 11.24 -2.45
N ASN A 60 26.91 10.80 -3.72
CA ASN A 60 26.18 9.62 -4.18
C ASN A 60 27.15 8.47 -4.41
N ALA A 61 26.76 7.21 -4.18
CA ALA A 61 27.62 6.10 -4.59
C ALA A 61 27.57 5.95 -6.12
N ILE A 62 26.36 5.91 -6.67
CA ILE A 62 26.10 5.76 -8.11
C ILE A 62 25.21 6.91 -8.58
N GLN A 63 25.67 7.62 -9.60
CA GLN A 63 24.92 8.64 -10.32
C GLN A 63 24.61 8.15 -11.73
N LEU A 64 23.34 7.99 -12.05
CA LEU A 64 22.89 7.55 -13.37
C LEU A 64 22.31 8.73 -14.14
N ASP A 65 23.14 9.41 -14.94
CA ASP A 65 22.69 10.52 -15.78
C ASP A 65 22.18 9.97 -17.15
N GLY A 66 20.87 10.01 -17.37
CA GLY A 66 20.19 9.67 -18.63
C GLY A 66 19.57 10.91 -19.29
N ALA A 67 19.43 10.92 -20.62
CA ALA A 67 18.93 12.10 -21.32
C ALA A 67 17.48 12.45 -20.98
N SER A 68 17.27 13.71 -20.62
CA SER A 68 15.99 14.30 -20.23
C SER A 68 15.04 14.60 -21.40
N THR A 69 15.40 14.30 -22.65
CA THR A 69 14.59 14.66 -23.82
C THR A 69 14.74 13.65 -24.98
N GLY A 70 13.77 12.77 -25.18
CA GLY A 70 13.62 12.00 -26.43
C GLY A 70 13.11 10.56 -26.25
N THR A 71 12.57 10.00 -27.34
CA THR A 71 12.01 8.64 -27.46
C THR A 71 13.06 7.52 -27.42
N PHE A 72 14.00 7.58 -26.47
CA PHE A 72 15.11 6.62 -26.37
C PHE A 72 14.74 5.40 -25.52
N PHE A 73 15.14 4.22 -26.00
CA PHE A 73 14.79 2.89 -25.46
C PHE A 73 15.84 2.29 -24.53
N GLY A 74 16.91 3.02 -24.17
CA GLY A 74 17.98 2.51 -23.30
C GLY A 74 17.78 2.93 -21.85
N GLY A 75 17.63 1.97 -20.93
CA GLY A 75 17.61 2.17 -19.49
C GLY A 75 18.96 1.90 -18.82
N THR A 76 18.98 1.93 -17.49
CA THR A 76 20.15 1.49 -16.72
C THR A 76 19.79 0.33 -15.81
N GLU A 77 20.60 -0.72 -15.85
CA GLU A 77 20.44 -1.92 -15.02
C GLU A 77 21.55 -1.96 -13.96
N VAL A 78 21.18 -1.98 -12.69
CA VAL A 78 22.12 -2.12 -11.58
C VAL A 78 21.86 -3.43 -10.85
N PHE A 79 22.87 -4.30 -10.84
CA PHE A 79 22.84 -5.58 -10.14
C PHE A 79 23.80 -5.55 -8.95
N VAL A 80 23.28 -5.75 -7.74
CA VAL A 80 24.07 -5.87 -6.51
C VAL A 80 23.98 -7.32 -6.01
N ALA A 81 25.06 -8.06 -6.09
CA ALA A 81 25.11 -9.47 -5.67
C ALA A 81 25.05 -9.61 -4.13
N ALA A 82 24.81 -10.81 -3.61
CA ALA A 82 24.66 -11.06 -2.17
C ALA A 82 25.83 -10.60 -1.27
N GLY A 83 27.06 -10.53 -1.82
CA GLY A 83 28.24 -9.96 -1.13
C GLY A 83 28.56 -8.52 -1.52
N GLY A 84 27.78 -7.94 -2.43
CA GLY A 84 27.98 -6.59 -2.94
C GLY A 84 27.44 -5.54 -1.97
N LEU A 85 28.14 -4.41 -1.92
CA LEU A 85 27.77 -3.23 -1.15
C LEU A 85 27.71 -2.00 -2.04
N VAL A 86 26.59 -1.28 -1.99
CA VAL A 86 26.46 0.08 -2.51
C VAL A 86 26.10 0.99 -1.34
N ALA A 87 27.02 1.86 -0.95
CA ALA A 87 26.84 2.71 0.22
C ALA A 87 27.09 4.19 -0.08
N SER A 88 26.27 5.05 0.51
CA SER A 88 26.55 6.48 0.58
C SER A 88 26.54 6.99 2.01
N GLU A 89 27.57 7.75 2.36
CA GLU A 89 27.59 8.53 3.61
C GLU A 89 26.86 9.88 3.48
N GLY A 90 26.52 10.29 2.25
CA GLY A 90 25.96 11.59 1.89
C GLY A 90 24.47 11.57 1.54
N ALA A 91 24.14 11.78 0.26
CA ALA A 91 22.76 11.92 -0.20
C ALA A 91 22.17 10.57 -0.62
N PHE A 92 22.65 9.99 -1.73
CA PHE A 92 22.00 8.84 -2.37
C PHE A 92 22.93 7.62 -2.52
N ALA A 93 22.47 6.41 -2.22
CA ALA A 93 23.25 5.23 -2.63
C ALA A 93 23.23 5.14 -4.16
N LEU A 94 22.05 5.31 -4.75
CA LEU A 94 21.84 5.41 -6.20
C LEU A 94 20.85 6.54 -6.50
N GLN A 95 21.25 7.43 -7.40
CA GLN A 95 20.35 8.42 -8.00
C GLN A 95 20.22 8.13 -9.49
N SER A 96 18.98 8.07 -9.99
CA SER A 96 18.68 7.96 -11.41
C SER A 96 17.84 9.12 -11.90
N VAL A 97 18.29 9.72 -13.01
CA VAL A 97 17.56 10.75 -13.76
C VAL A 97 17.07 10.22 -15.11
N GLY A 98 17.28 8.92 -15.38
CA GLY A 98 16.88 8.26 -16.62
C GLY A 98 15.38 7.98 -16.69
N THR A 99 14.89 7.68 -17.89
CA THR A 99 13.48 7.34 -18.15
C THR A 99 13.16 5.86 -17.91
N HIS A 100 14.18 5.03 -17.67
CA HIS A 100 14.02 3.64 -17.27
C HIS A 100 15.19 3.18 -16.40
N THR A 101 14.91 2.68 -15.19
CA THR A 101 15.95 2.16 -14.29
C THR A 101 15.51 0.84 -13.66
N GLU A 102 16.35 -0.18 -13.75
CA GLU A 102 16.14 -1.45 -13.06
C GLU A 102 17.24 -1.66 -12.02
N VAL A 103 16.84 -1.95 -10.78
CA VAL A 103 17.75 -2.28 -9.68
C VAL A 103 17.42 -3.67 -9.14
N THR A 104 18.31 -4.63 -9.39
CA THR A 104 18.24 -5.96 -8.78
C THR A 104 19.23 -6.05 -7.62
N ASN A 105 18.72 -6.17 -6.40
CA ASN A 105 19.52 -6.23 -5.18
C ASN A 105 19.37 -7.57 -4.44
N ALA A 106 20.48 -8.27 -4.28
CA ALA A 106 20.65 -9.39 -3.35
C ALA A 106 21.61 -9.06 -2.20
N GLY A 107 22.38 -7.97 -2.31
CA GLY A 107 23.37 -7.53 -1.33
C GLY A 107 22.84 -6.44 -0.40
N THR A 108 23.67 -5.43 -0.16
CA THR A 108 23.31 -4.28 0.68
C THR A 108 23.38 -2.99 -0.12
N ILE A 109 22.28 -2.25 -0.12
CA ILE A 109 22.22 -0.86 -0.59
C ILE A 109 21.87 0.01 0.62
N SER A 110 22.71 0.98 0.95
CA SER A 110 22.49 1.81 2.13
C SER A 110 22.88 3.26 1.92
N ALA A 111 22.07 4.19 2.42
CA ALA A 111 22.42 5.61 2.46
C ALA A 111 21.97 6.26 3.75
N THR A 112 22.61 7.36 4.14
CA THR A 112 22.16 8.15 5.29
C THR A 112 20.82 8.85 5.01
N ASN A 113 20.59 9.43 3.82
CA ASN A 113 19.33 10.11 3.49
C ASN A 113 18.32 9.28 2.68
N THR A 114 18.67 8.92 1.43
CA THR A 114 17.80 8.09 0.58
C THR A 114 18.62 7.00 -0.12
N ALA A 115 18.21 5.73 -0.03
CA ALA A 115 18.98 4.67 -0.67
C ALA A 115 18.82 4.70 -2.19
N LEU A 116 17.59 4.55 -2.70
CA LEU A 116 17.28 4.64 -4.13
C LEU A 116 16.43 5.88 -4.41
N TYR A 117 16.91 6.76 -5.29
CA TYR A 117 16.20 7.96 -5.72
C TYR A 117 16.01 7.98 -7.24
N PHE A 118 14.76 8.00 -7.70
CA PHE A 118 14.38 8.00 -9.11
C PHE A 118 13.65 9.30 -9.45
N GLN A 119 14.08 10.02 -10.48
CA GLN A 119 13.53 11.35 -10.82
C GLN A 119 12.59 11.37 -12.04
N ALA A 120 12.47 10.25 -12.76
CA ALA A 120 11.71 10.19 -14.01
C ALA A 120 11.39 8.73 -14.41
N GLY A 121 10.38 8.60 -15.27
CA GLY A 121 10.11 7.41 -16.10
C GLY A 121 9.89 6.13 -15.31
N ASP A 122 10.03 4.97 -15.96
CA ASP A 122 9.67 3.68 -15.36
C ASP A 122 10.79 3.11 -14.51
N ASN A 123 10.52 2.71 -13.27
CA ASN A 123 11.54 2.22 -12.34
C ASN A 123 11.15 0.86 -11.78
N ILE A 124 12.09 -0.08 -11.79
CA ILE A 124 11.89 -1.45 -11.28
C ILE A 124 12.91 -1.69 -10.17
N VAL A 125 12.45 -2.16 -9.02
CA VAL A 125 13.30 -2.57 -7.89
C VAL A 125 12.97 -4.01 -7.49
N LEU A 126 13.91 -4.91 -7.72
CA LEU A 126 13.84 -6.31 -7.31
C LEU A 126 14.76 -6.54 -6.11
N ASN A 127 14.19 -6.65 -4.91
CA ASN A 127 14.97 -6.75 -3.67
C ASN A 127 14.81 -8.11 -2.98
N THR A 128 15.92 -8.84 -2.87
CA THR A 128 16.09 -10.02 -2.00
C THR A 128 17.12 -9.80 -0.89
N GLY A 129 17.91 -8.72 -1.00
CA GLY A 129 18.89 -8.30 -0.01
C GLY A 129 18.34 -7.26 0.97
N THR A 130 19.18 -6.31 1.35
CA THR A 130 18.83 -5.18 2.21
C THR A 130 18.92 -3.87 1.45
N ILE A 131 17.87 -3.07 1.50
CA ILE A 131 17.86 -1.65 1.13
C ILE A 131 17.56 -0.87 2.40
N SER A 132 18.44 0.05 2.80
CA SER A 132 18.30 0.74 4.08
C SER A 132 18.63 2.23 4.02
N SER A 133 17.81 3.04 4.66
CA SER A 133 18.10 4.45 4.87
C SER A 133 17.42 5.02 6.12
N GLN A 134 17.86 6.19 6.58
CA GLN A 134 17.24 6.85 7.75
C GLN A 134 15.93 7.56 7.38
N SER A 135 15.79 8.05 6.14
CA SER A 135 14.56 8.69 5.65
C SER A 135 13.84 7.75 4.67
N TYR A 136 14.29 7.69 3.42
CA TYR A 136 13.61 6.95 2.37
C TYR A 136 14.48 5.80 1.87
N ALA A 137 13.99 4.57 1.98
CA ALA A 137 14.65 3.47 1.30
C ALA A 137 14.52 3.62 -0.22
N ILE A 138 13.32 4.03 -0.67
CA ILE A 138 13.02 4.25 -2.08
C ILE A 138 12.21 5.54 -2.19
N PHE A 139 12.64 6.44 -3.06
CA PHE A 139 11.90 7.65 -3.38
C PHE A 139 11.83 7.83 -4.89
N ALA A 140 10.62 7.72 -5.44
CA ALA A 140 10.29 8.02 -6.83
C ALA A 140 9.64 9.42 -6.92
N ASP A 141 10.43 10.40 -7.34
CA ASP A 141 10.04 11.78 -7.64
C ASP A 141 9.89 11.96 -9.15
N GLN A 142 8.88 11.35 -9.73
CA GLN A 142 8.63 11.34 -11.18
C GLN A 142 7.92 12.62 -11.66
N SER A 143 8.06 13.74 -10.93
CA SER A 143 7.38 15.02 -11.21
C SER A 143 7.73 15.63 -12.58
N SER A 144 8.84 15.19 -13.18
CA SER A 144 9.30 15.64 -14.50
C SER A 144 8.78 14.80 -15.66
N ILE A 145 8.65 13.48 -15.47
CA ILE A 145 8.15 12.49 -16.43
C ILE A 145 7.49 11.39 -15.60
N SER A 146 6.15 11.31 -15.62
CA SER A 146 5.42 10.25 -14.93
C SER A 146 5.74 8.89 -15.56
N GLY A 147 5.79 7.86 -14.71
CA GLY A 147 5.99 6.48 -15.12
C GLY A 147 5.41 5.52 -14.10
N GLU A 148 5.73 4.24 -14.27
CA GLU A 148 5.40 3.21 -13.29
C GLU A 148 6.62 2.97 -12.37
N THR A 149 6.40 2.84 -11.07
CA THR A 149 7.40 2.36 -10.12
C THR A 149 6.98 0.98 -9.61
N GLU A 150 7.66 -0.06 -10.07
CA GLU A 150 7.48 -1.45 -9.64
C GLU A 150 8.50 -1.82 -8.56
N ILE A 151 8.04 -2.34 -7.43
CA ILE A 151 8.89 -2.79 -6.31
C ILE A 151 8.48 -4.21 -5.92
N ALA A 152 9.36 -5.17 -6.17
CA ALA A 152 9.21 -6.54 -5.68
C ALA A 152 10.20 -6.79 -4.53
N ASN A 153 9.69 -6.93 -3.31
CA ASN A 153 10.48 -7.14 -2.11
C ASN A 153 10.26 -8.52 -1.50
N ALA A 154 11.31 -9.33 -1.48
CA ALA A 154 11.42 -10.56 -0.69
C ALA A 154 12.51 -10.47 0.41
N GLY A 155 13.27 -9.37 0.42
CA GLY A 155 14.32 -9.08 1.40
C GLY A 155 13.85 -8.12 2.48
N THR A 156 14.74 -7.19 2.85
CA THR A 156 14.47 -6.13 3.82
C THR A 156 14.56 -4.76 3.15
N ILE A 157 13.53 -3.95 3.36
CA ILE A 157 13.51 -2.52 3.07
C ILE A 157 13.32 -1.80 4.42
N GLN A 158 14.31 -1.00 4.82
CA GLN A 158 14.28 -0.17 6.03
C GLN A 158 14.40 1.30 5.67
N GLY A 159 13.42 2.09 6.08
CA GLY A 159 13.16 3.44 5.57
C GLY A 159 11.89 3.45 4.72
N SER A 160 11.27 4.61 4.59
CA SER A 160 9.99 4.75 3.90
C SER A 160 10.13 4.55 2.39
N ILE A 161 9.08 4.02 1.75
CA ILE A 161 8.88 4.06 0.31
C ILE A 161 8.00 5.27 0.02
N TYR A 162 8.44 6.16 -0.86
CA TYR A 162 7.69 7.34 -1.25
C TYR A 162 7.56 7.40 -2.77
N ILE A 163 6.33 7.30 -3.27
CA ILE A 163 5.99 7.43 -4.69
C ILE A 163 5.22 8.74 -4.83
N GLN A 164 5.92 9.78 -5.28
CA GLN A 164 5.34 11.11 -5.33
C GLN A 164 4.53 11.33 -6.60
N SER A 165 4.73 10.58 -7.67
CA SER A 165 3.88 10.68 -8.86
C SER A 165 3.91 9.40 -9.66
N GLY A 166 2.92 9.20 -10.52
CA GLY A 166 2.83 8.02 -11.38
C GLY A 166 2.18 6.83 -10.68
N THR A 167 2.23 5.67 -11.33
CA THR A 167 1.63 4.44 -10.80
C THR A 167 2.64 3.69 -9.94
N GLY A 168 2.22 3.26 -8.75
CA GLY A 168 3.01 2.40 -7.87
C GLY A 168 2.52 0.96 -7.90
N VAL A 169 3.40 0.01 -8.17
CA VAL A 169 3.11 -1.42 -8.07
C VAL A 169 4.08 -2.05 -7.07
N ILE A 170 3.56 -2.51 -5.93
CA ILE A 170 4.39 -3.04 -4.84
C ILE A 170 3.96 -4.47 -4.53
N SER A 171 4.90 -5.41 -4.60
CA SER A 171 4.74 -6.78 -4.14
C SER A 171 5.70 -7.04 -2.99
N ASN A 172 5.16 -7.34 -1.81
CA ASN A 172 5.94 -7.60 -0.60
C ASN A 172 5.70 -9.02 -0.07
N SER A 173 6.78 -9.79 0.04
CA SER A 173 6.86 -11.06 0.78
C SER A 173 7.92 -11.03 1.88
N GLY A 174 8.72 -9.97 1.93
CA GLY A 174 9.74 -9.74 2.95
C GLY A 174 9.29 -8.73 4.01
N LEU A 175 10.23 -7.91 4.47
CA LEU A 175 9.99 -6.81 5.42
C LEU A 175 10.08 -5.46 4.72
N ILE A 176 9.08 -4.61 4.93
CA ILE A 176 9.14 -3.16 4.68
C ILE A 176 8.88 -2.45 6.00
N ALA A 177 9.88 -1.76 6.53
CA ALA A 177 9.82 -1.06 7.80
C ALA A 177 10.12 0.43 7.60
N GLY A 178 9.09 1.27 7.70
CA GLY A 178 9.20 2.71 7.48
C GLY A 178 9.52 3.47 8.75
N THR A 179 10.31 4.55 8.66
CA THR A 179 10.61 5.44 9.81
C THR A 179 9.52 6.49 10.06
N GLY A 180 8.61 6.69 9.11
CA GLY A 180 7.36 7.45 9.24
C GLY A 180 6.18 6.68 8.66
N THR A 181 5.45 7.29 7.72
CA THR A 181 4.55 6.54 6.84
C THR A 181 5.37 5.52 6.04
N THR A 182 5.01 4.24 6.09
CA THR A 182 5.87 3.20 5.51
C THR A 182 5.84 3.18 3.99
N ILE A 183 4.65 3.25 3.41
CA ILE A 183 4.42 3.44 1.98
C ILE A 183 3.58 4.72 1.84
N ARG A 184 4.17 5.75 1.25
CA ARG A 184 3.52 7.05 1.03
C ARG A 184 3.28 7.27 -0.45
N LEU A 185 2.09 7.75 -0.80
CA LEU A 185 1.75 8.22 -2.14
C LEU A 185 1.30 9.68 -2.07
N ASP A 186 1.91 10.55 -2.88
CA ASP A 186 1.51 11.97 -3.01
C ASP A 186 1.22 12.33 -4.47
N PRO A 187 0.27 11.62 -5.12
CA PRO A 187 0.01 11.68 -6.55
C PRO A 187 -0.27 13.08 -7.09
N PHE A 188 0.06 13.29 -8.36
CA PHE A 188 -0.13 14.57 -9.04
C PHE A 188 -1.32 14.56 -10.02
N SER A 189 -1.91 13.40 -10.29
CA SER A 189 -3.05 13.26 -11.22
C SER A 189 -4.05 12.21 -10.79
N ASP A 190 -5.31 12.35 -11.22
CA ASP A 190 -6.39 11.38 -10.98
C ASP A 190 -6.14 9.98 -11.60
N ASN A 191 -5.08 9.81 -12.40
CA ASN A 191 -4.72 8.51 -12.99
C ASN A 191 -3.61 7.79 -12.23
N ASP A 192 -2.98 8.46 -11.26
CA ASP A 192 -1.96 7.84 -10.42
C ASP A 192 -2.65 6.85 -9.47
N THR A 193 -2.13 5.63 -9.35
CA THR A 193 -2.73 4.54 -8.56
C THR A 193 -1.65 3.75 -7.82
N LEU A 194 -2.03 3.10 -6.73
CA LEU A 194 -1.27 2.08 -6.02
C LEU A 194 -1.92 0.71 -6.26
N THR A 195 -1.11 -0.26 -6.70
CA THR A 195 -1.42 -1.68 -6.50
C THR A 195 -0.42 -2.28 -5.52
N LEU A 196 -0.89 -2.68 -4.34
CA LEU A 196 -0.09 -3.33 -3.31
C LEU A 196 -0.54 -4.78 -3.09
N VAL A 197 0.41 -5.71 -3.13
CA VAL A 197 0.22 -7.10 -2.72
C VAL A 197 1.17 -7.42 -1.57
N ASN A 198 0.62 -7.62 -0.37
CA ASN A 198 1.37 -7.96 0.82
C ASN A 198 1.10 -9.40 1.27
N SER A 199 2.16 -10.18 1.39
CA SER A 199 2.21 -11.50 2.04
C SER A 199 3.28 -11.55 3.15
N GLY A 200 4.12 -10.51 3.25
CA GLY A 200 5.14 -10.36 4.27
C GLY A 200 4.70 -9.43 5.39
N ILE A 201 5.63 -8.60 5.87
CA ILE A 201 5.41 -7.62 6.94
C ILE A 201 5.62 -6.21 6.38
N ILE A 202 4.62 -5.36 6.58
CA ILE A 202 4.72 -3.91 6.42
C ILE A 202 4.50 -3.30 7.80
N THR A 203 5.45 -2.52 8.31
CA THR A 203 5.35 -1.96 9.66
C THR A 203 5.85 -0.52 9.71
N SER A 204 5.04 0.37 10.30
CA SER A 204 5.49 1.71 10.69
C SER A 204 6.26 1.63 11.99
N LEU A 205 7.52 2.07 11.99
CA LEU A 205 8.33 2.19 13.22
C LEU A 205 7.91 3.39 14.08
N ALA A 206 7.16 4.33 13.51
CA ALA A 206 6.61 5.49 14.19
C ALA A 206 5.20 5.26 14.77
N ASN A 207 4.61 4.06 14.54
CA ASN A 207 3.22 3.72 14.90
C ASN A 207 2.19 4.73 14.37
N THR A 208 2.38 5.24 13.15
CA THR A 208 1.41 6.10 12.48
C THR A 208 0.71 5.32 11.36
N TYR A 209 1.06 5.61 10.11
CA TYR A 209 0.49 4.98 8.94
C TYR A 209 1.45 3.93 8.39
N ALA A 210 0.94 2.73 8.13
CA ALA A 210 1.65 1.78 7.28
C ALA A 210 1.56 2.25 5.82
N ILE A 211 0.37 2.66 5.40
CA ILE A 211 0.10 3.11 4.04
C ILE A 211 -0.70 4.40 4.15
N ALA A 212 -0.25 5.47 3.50
CA ALA A 212 -1.04 6.68 3.40
C ALA A 212 -0.85 7.34 2.04
N ALA A 213 -1.97 7.69 1.44
CA ALA A 213 -2.03 8.63 0.35
C ALA A 213 -2.24 10.06 0.89
N SER A 214 -1.91 11.08 0.09
CA SER A 214 -2.24 12.46 0.39
C SER A 214 -2.65 13.23 -0.86
N GLY A 215 -3.44 14.28 -0.68
CA GLY A 215 -3.98 15.09 -1.77
C GLY A 215 -5.50 14.95 -1.90
N THR A 216 -6.05 15.48 -2.99
CA THR A 216 -7.49 15.50 -3.29
C THR A 216 -7.81 14.86 -4.65
N PHE A 217 -6.81 14.30 -5.31
CA PHE A 217 -6.86 13.80 -6.69
C PHE A 217 -6.29 12.41 -6.66
N LEU A 218 -7.07 11.37 -6.96
CA LEU A 218 -6.52 10.02 -6.97
C LEU A 218 -7.33 9.02 -7.77
N GLY A 219 -6.60 8.13 -8.44
CA GLY A 219 -7.16 6.98 -9.13
C GLY A 219 -7.51 5.86 -8.16
N ALA A 220 -8.11 4.80 -8.69
CA ALA A 220 -8.53 3.63 -7.91
C ALA A 220 -7.34 2.82 -7.37
N ASP A 221 -7.11 2.90 -6.06
CA ASP A 221 -6.08 2.17 -5.35
C ASP A 221 -6.53 0.75 -5.00
N THR A 222 -5.58 -0.19 -4.94
CA THR A 222 -5.87 -1.58 -4.62
C THR A 222 -4.85 -2.18 -3.68
N ILE A 223 -5.31 -2.71 -2.55
CA ILE A 223 -4.50 -3.42 -1.56
C ILE A 223 -4.98 -4.86 -1.44
N TYR A 224 -4.06 -5.81 -1.58
CA TYR A 224 -4.26 -7.22 -1.27
C TYR A 224 -3.35 -7.60 -0.10
N ASN A 225 -3.92 -7.84 1.07
CA ASN A 225 -3.18 -8.25 2.26
C ASN A 225 -3.48 -9.71 2.62
N THR A 226 -2.43 -10.51 2.75
CA THR A 226 -2.43 -11.86 3.32
C THR A 226 -1.41 -12.01 4.45
N GLY A 227 -0.55 -11.00 4.65
CA GLY A 227 0.46 -10.94 5.69
C GLY A 227 0.06 -9.97 6.81
N LEU A 228 1.06 -9.30 7.37
CA LEU A 228 0.91 -8.32 8.43
C LEU A 228 1.08 -6.90 7.89
N ILE A 229 0.12 -6.02 8.22
CA ILE A 229 0.26 -4.57 8.10
C ILE A 229 0.11 -3.99 9.51
N ASN A 230 1.16 -3.36 10.02
CA ASN A 230 1.19 -2.72 11.34
C ASN A 230 1.29 -1.20 11.20
N GLY A 231 0.20 -0.51 11.52
CA GLY A 231 -0.07 0.90 11.24
C GLY A 231 -1.33 1.06 10.40
N SER A 232 -1.96 2.23 10.47
CA SER A 232 -3.20 2.53 9.74
C SER A 232 -2.99 2.61 8.23
N ILE A 233 -4.07 2.42 7.48
CA ILE A 233 -4.19 2.58 6.03
C ILE A 233 -5.11 3.78 5.79
N ASN A 234 -4.69 4.72 4.94
CA ASN A 234 -5.52 5.83 4.47
C ASN A 234 -5.36 6.00 2.96
N LEU A 235 -6.45 5.83 2.21
CA LEU A 235 -6.44 5.87 0.72
C LEU A 235 -6.98 7.16 0.12
N VAL A 236 -7.56 8.06 0.93
CA VAL A 236 -8.12 9.35 0.52
C VAL A 236 -9.17 9.23 -0.60
N ALA A 237 -9.20 10.10 -1.61
CA ALA A 237 -10.19 9.97 -2.69
C ALA A 237 -9.82 8.84 -3.67
N GLY A 238 -10.80 8.19 -4.30
CA GLY A 238 -10.53 7.06 -5.19
C GLY A 238 -11.77 6.23 -5.50
N THR A 239 -11.57 5.00 -5.93
CA THR A 239 -12.61 3.97 -5.95
C THR A 239 -11.86 2.71 -5.61
N ASP A 240 -11.67 2.55 -4.31
CA ASP A 240 -10.56 1.80 -3.77
C ASP A 240 -10.99 0.40 -3.38
N LEU A 241 -10.03 -0.50 -3.43
CA LEU A 241 -10.27 -1.90 -3.17
C LEU A 241 -9.28 -2.45 -2.16
N VAL A 242 -9.77 -2.71 -0.95
CA VAL A 242 -8.99 -3.43 0.07
C VAL A 242 -9.48 -4.87 0.19
N ARG A 243 -8.57 -5.82 -0.06
CA ARG A 243 -8.77 -7.25 0.15
C ARG A 243 -7.88 -7.74 1.29
N ASN A 244 -8.45 -7.90 2.47
CA ASN A 244 -7.69 -8.32 3.65
C ASN A 244 -8.04 -9.75 4.10
N HIS A 245 -7.07 -10.64 3.96
CA HIS A 245 -7.08 -12.01 4.48
C HIS A 245 -6.00 -12.23 5.56
N GLY A 246 -5.19 -11.21 5.87
CA GLY A 246 -4.15 -11.25 6.89
C GLY A 246 -4.54 -10.45 8.13
N GLU A 247 -3.57 -9.75 8.71
CA GLU A 247 -3.75 -8.92 9.91
C GLU A 247 -3.44 -7.46 9.59
N VAL A 248 -4.33 -6.56 10.01
CA VAL A 248 -4.10 -5.10 10.01
C VAL A 248 -4.22 -4.58 11.44
N PHE A 249 -3.13 -4.06 11.99
CA PHE A 249 -3.09 -3.39 13.28
C PHE A 249 -3.17 -1.88 13.08
N GLY A 250 -4.38 -1.35 13.07
CA GLY A 250 -4.67 0.06 12.82
C GLY A 250 -6.04 0.24 12.17
N ASP A 251 -6.36 1.49 11.88
CA ASP A 251 -7.56 1.86 11.14
C ASP A 251 -7.35 1.62 9.64
N ILE A 252 -8.45 1.41 8.92
CA ILE A 252 -8.48 1.43 7.46
C ILE A 252 -9.51 2.50 7.07
N ASP A 253 -9.03 3.58 6.48
CA ASP A 253 -9.82 4.69 5.95
C ASP A 253 -9.75 4.62 4.42
N LEU A 254 -10.87 4.28 3.78
CA LEU A 254 -10.98 4.18 2.32
C LEU A 254 -11.14 5.57 1.68
N GLY A 255 -11.84 6.49 2.34
CA GLY A 255 -11.87 7.91 2.00
C GLY A 255 -13.02 8.30 1.06
N ASP A 256 -12.78 9.12 0.03
CA ASP A 256 -13.86 9.61 -0.83
C ASP A 256 -14.00 8.74 -2.10
N GLY A 257 -15.18 8.18 -2.36
CA GLY A 257 -15.50 7.46 -3.59
C GLY A 257 -16.30 6.20 -3.33
N ASP A 258 -16.66 5.47 -4.39
CA ASP A 258 -17.46 4.25 -4.22
C ASP A 258 -16.54 3.05 -3.93
N ASP A 259 -16.13 2.88 -2.68
CA ASP A 259 -15.06 1.97 -2.30
C ASP A 259 -15.57 0.56 -1.96
N THR A 260 -14.62 -0.38 -1.88
CA THR A 260 -14.93 -1.77 -1.55
C THR A 260 -13.89 -2.37 -0.61
N TYR A 261 -14.35 -2.76 0.58
CA TYR A 261 -13.61 -3.69 1.43
C TYR A 261 -14.12 -5.12 1.27
N ARG A 262 -13.19 -6.08 1.18
CA ARG A 262 -13.49 -7.51 1.28
C ARG A 262 -12.47 -8.22 2.15
N GLY A 263 -12.92 -8.92 3.19
CA GLY A 263 -11.96 -9.62 4.03
C GLY A 263 -12.47 -10.83 4.79
N SER A 264 -11.52 -11.64 5.20
CA SER A 264 -11.65 -12.62 6.28
C SER A 264 -10.55 -12.47 7.32
N GLY A 265 -9.66 -11.49 7.14
CA GLY A 265 -8.60 -11.14 8.07
C GLY A 265 -9.10 -10.20 9.17
N SER A 266 -8.26 -9.95 10.17
CA SER A 266 -8.58 -9.05 11.28
C SER A 266 -8.18 -7.61 10.98
N VAL A 267 -8.95 -6.68 11.53
CA VAL A 267 -8.65 -5.24 11.61
C VAL A 267 -8.87 -4.84 13.06
N THR A 268 -7.85 -4.27 13.72
CA THR A 268 -7.97 -3.90 15.15
C THR A 268 -8.52 -2.50 15.37
N GLY A 269 -8.43 -1.63 14.37
CA GLY A 269 -9.00 -0.28 14.39
C GLY A 269 -10.36 -0.21 13.71
N THR A 270 -10.81 1.00 13.42
CA THR A 270 -12.03 1.24 12.63
C THR A 270 -11.78 0.94 11.16
N LEU A 271 -12.72 0.26 10.53
CA LEU A 271 -12.82 0.19 9.07
C LEU A 271 -13.85 1.22 8.61
N ASP A 272 -13.38 2.29 7.99
CA ASP A 272 -14.18 3.42 7.53
C ASP A 272 -14.25 3.45 6.00
N GLY A 273 -15.45 3.45 5.44
CA GLY A 273 -15.66 3.59 4.00
C GLY A 273 -15.57 5.05 3.54
N GLY A 274 -15.80 6.02 4.43
CA GLY A 274 -15.69 7.43 4.10
C GLY A 274 -16.90 7.97 3.32
N SER A 275 -16.66 8.81 2.30
CA SER A 275 -17.72 9.45 1.52
C SER A 275 -17.97 8.72 0.21
N GLY A 276 -19.14 8.14 -0.01
CA GLY A 276 -19.44 7.55 -1.31
C GLY A 276 -20.59 6.59 -1.24
N ALA A 277 -20.66 5.65 -2.18
CA ALA A 277 -21.50 4.48 -2.06
C ALA A 277 -20.63 3.24 -1.84
N ASP A 278 -20.35 2.95 -0.58
CA ASP A 278 -19.34 2.02 -0.14
C ASP A 278 -19.89 0.61 0.09
N THR A 279 -19.05 -0.40 -0.16
CA THR A 279 -19.45 -1.80 -0.01
C THR A 279 -18.49 -2.64 0.83
N LEU A 280 -19.03 -3.22 1.90
CA LEU A 280 -18.34 -4.16 2.77
C LEU A 280 -18.74 -5.62 2.48
N TYR A 281 -17.74 -6.48 2.26
CA TYR A 281 -17.87 -7.94 2.21
C TYR A 281 -17.00 -8.62 3.27
N THR A 282 -17.53 -8.87 4.46
CA THR A 282 -16.76 -9.54 5.53
C THR A 282 -17.12 -11.02 5.71
N ARG A 283 -16.13 -11.81 6.13
CA ARG A 283 -16.24 -13.21 6.60
C ARG A 283 -15.74 -13.39 8.03
N ALA A 284 -15.47 -12.30 8.72
CA ALA A 284 -14.94 -12.24 10.09
C ALA A 284 -15.63 -11.12 10.85
N ASP A 285 -15.63 -11.23 12.18
CA ASP A 285 -16.09 -10.15 13.05
C ASP A 285 -15.14 -8.96 12.92
N LEU A 286 -15.71 -7.76 12.77
CA LEU A 286 -14.98 -6.50 12.70
C LEU A 286 -15.37 -5.66 13.91
N ALA A 287 -14.38 -5.10 14.61
CA ALA A 287 -14.62 -4.47 15.90
C ALA A 287 -15.33 -3.11 15.80
N SER A 288 -15.14 -2.39 14.71
CA SER A 288 -15.69 -1.04 14.47
C SER A 288 -15.75 -0.80 12.96
N VAL A 289 -16.92 -0.45 12.44
CA VAL A 289 -17.15 -0.23 11.00
C VAL A 289 -18.00 1.02 10.80
N SER A 290 -17.61 1.96 9.94
CA SER A 290 -18.40 3.16 9.61
C SER A 290 -18.39 3.44 8.10
N GLY A 291 -19.34 4.23 7.62
CA GLY A 291 -19.32 4.76 6.25
C GLY A 291 -19.52 3.69 5.19
N PHE A 292 -20.34 2.67 5.46
CA PHE A 292 -20.67 1.62 4.47
C PHE A 292 -22.17 1.51 4.21
N GLU A 293 -22.64 2.04 3.08
CA GLU A 293 -24.06 1.96 2.70
C GLU A 293 -24.51 0.52 2.40
N THR A 294 -23.58 -0.36 2.02
CA THR A 294 -23.90 -1.75 1.69
C THR A 294 -22.99 -2.77 2.38
N VAL A 295 -23.55 -3.55 3.30
CA VAL A 295 -22.82 -4.56 4.07
C VAL A 295 -23.32 -5.97 3.76
N TYR A 296 -22.39 -6.88 3.48
CA TYR A 296 -22.66 -8.30 3.28
C TYR A 296 -21.81 -9.14 4.23
N LEU A 297 -22.45 -9.73 5.23
CA LEU A 297 -21.86 -10.79 6.05
C LEU A 297 -21.87 -12.10 5.24
N ARG A 298 -20.73 -12.77 5.14
CA ARG A 298 -20.55 -13.93 4.26
C ARG A 298 -19.83 -15.06 4.95
N GLY A 299 -20.20 -16.30 4.62
CA GLY A 299 -19.56 -17.46 5.21
C GLY A 299 -20.59 -18.46 5.71
N ALA A 300 -20.10 -19.46 6.43
CA ALA A 300 -20.94 -20.47 7.07
C ALA A 300 -21.04 -20.27 8.58
N ALA A 301 -20.17 -19.46 9.17
CA ALA A 301 -20.21 -19.11 10.59
C ALA A 301 -21.13 -17.89 10.81
N GLY A 302 -21.68 -17.79 12.02
CA GLY A 302 -22.24 -16.53 12.51
C GLY A 302 -21.15 -15.46 12.52
N ILE A 303 -21.54 -14.24 12.17
CA ILE A 303 -20.67 -13.06 12.15
C ILE A 303 -21.43 -11.98 12.89
N ASP A 304 -20.76 -11.37 13.86
CA ASP A 304 -21.31 -10.24 14.59
C ASP A 304 -20.87 -8.95 13.91
N PHE A 305 -21.79 -8.01 13.80
CA PHE A 305 -21.58 -6.74 13.13
C PHE A 305 -22.15 -5.61 13.95
N THR A 306 -21.33 -4.60 14.20
CA THR A 306 -21.73 -3.36 14.85
C THR A 306 -21.22 -2.22 13.99
N ALA A 307 -22.14 -1.43 13.44
CA ALA A 307 -21.80 -0.15 12.84
C ALA A 307 -21.40 0.85 13.93
N ALA A 308 -20.45 1.73 13.62
CA ALA A 308 -20.16 2.90 14.40
C ALA A 308 -21.03 4.03 13.86
N ASP A 309 -21.89 4.59 14.72
CA ASP A 309 -22.85 5.68 14.47
C ASP A 309 -22.38 6.68 13.39
N ASP A 310 -22.78 6.45 12.13
CA ASP A 310 -22.40 7.30 10.99
C ASP A 310 -23.56 8.20 10.52
N GLY A 311 -24.78 7.94 11.02
CA GLY A 311 -25.98 8.73 10.75
C GLY A 311 -26.48 8.57 9.31
N THR A 312 -25.97 7.61 8.55
CA THR A 312 -26.41 7.29 7.19
C THR A 312 -27.15 5.94 7.18
N GLY A 313 -28.20 5.84 6.36
CA GLY A 313 -28.97 4.60 6.28
C GLY A 313 -28.22 3.53 5.49
N SER A 314 -27.99 2.37 6.11
CA SER A 314 -27.26 1.24 5.56
C SER A 314 -28.16 0.08 5.14
N THR A 315 -27.71 -0.70 4.15
CA THR A 315 -28.32 -1.99 3.80
C THR A 315 -27.41 -3.12 4.25
N ILE A 316 -27.81 -3.80 5.32
CA ILE A 316 -27.02 -4.87 5.95
C ILE A 316 -27.68 -6.23 5.68
N ARG A 317 -26.88 -7.17 5.18
CA ARG A 317 -27.31 -8.53 4.87
C ARG A 317 -26.46 -9.54 5.62
N GLY A 318 -27.09 -10.22 6.58
CA GLY A 318 -26.58 -11.42 7.26
C GLY A 318 -26.30 -12.58 6.31
N ASN A 319 -25.98 -13.74 6.89
CA ASN A 319 -25.61 -14.93 6.15
C ASN A 319 -26.67 -16.06 6.24
N LYS A 320 -26.29 -17.30 6.55
CA LYS A 320 -27.22 -18.43 6.73
C LYS A 320 -27.10 -19.06 8.13
N ALA A 321 -26.23 -18.51 8.97
CA ALA A 321 -26.06 -18.82 10.37
C ALA A 321 -26.54 -17.62 11.18
N GLY A 322 -26.79 -17.83 12.48
CA GLY A 322 -27.23 -16.74 13.36
C GLY A 322 -26.18 -15.62 13.40
N ASN A 323 -26.66 -14.40 13.21
CA ASN A 323 -25.88 -13.16 13.25
C ASN A 323 -26.39 -12.25 14.38
N GLU A 324 -25.49 -11.56 15.07
CA GLU A 324 -25.82 -10.37 15.86
C GLU A 324 -25.48 -9.13 15.03
N ILE A 325 -26.50 -8.33 14.70
CA ILE A 325 -26.36 -7.17 13.82
C ILE A 325 -26.92 -5.95 14.53
N ASP A 326 -26.06 -4.95 14.73
CA ASP A 326 -26.39 -3.60 15.15
C ASP A 326 -26.00 -2.64 14.01
N ALA A 327 -27.00 -1.89 13.52
CA ALA A 327 -26.86 -0.99 12.39
C ALA A 327 -26.53 0.45 12.77
N GLY A 328 -26.57 0.81 14.06
CA GLY A 328 -26.27 2.17 14.52
C GLY A 328 -27.34 3.21 14.11
N ASP A 329 -26.92 4.46 13.95
CA ASP A 329 -27.81 5.57 13.55
C ASP A 329 -28.09 5.54 12.03
N GLY A 330 -29.36 5.68 11.62
CA GLY A 330 -29.71 5.73 10.20
C GLY A 330 -31.16 5.32 9.89
N ASP A 331 -31.56 5.42 8.62
CA ASP A 331 -32.79 4.77 8.15
C ASP A 331 -32.39 3.44 7.49
N ASP A 332 -32.28 2.37 8.28
CA ASP A 332 -31.59 1.14 7.89
C ASP A 332 -32.48 0.06 7.29
N LEU A 333 -31.85 -0.86 6.55
CA LEU A 333 -32.47 -2.03 5.95
C LEU A 333 -31.69 -3.29 6.31
N LEU A 334 -32.19 -4.03 7.30
CA LEU A 334 -31.56 -5.23 7.84
C LEU A 334 -32.24 -6.50 7.32
N PHE A 335 -31.41 -7.45 6.88
CA PHE A 335 -31.82 -8.81 6.52
C PHE A 335 -30.97 -9.83 7.28
N GLY A 336 -31.51 -10.50 8.30
CA GLY A 336 -30.83 -11.62 8.98
C GLY A 336 -30.64 -12.82 8.05
N ARG A 337 -31.71 -13.12 7.29
CA ARG A 337 -31.86 -14.13 6.23
C ARG A 337 -32.07 -15.54 6.75
N GLY A 338 -31.10 -16.15 7.41
CA GLY A 338 -31.25 -17.52 7.86
C GLY A 338 -30.32 -17.81 9.02
N GLY A 339 -30.76 -18.64 9.95
CA GLY A 339 -30.15 -18.72 11.26
C GLY A 339 -31.07 -18.07 12.29
N ASP A 340 -30.73 -18.18 13.57
CA ASP A 340 -31.45 -17.47 14.62
C ASP A 340 -30.71 -16.14 14.84
N ASP A 341 -31.27 -15.05 14.31
CA ASP A 341 -30.60 -13.75 14.25
C ASP A 341 -31.04 -12.81 15.39
N VAL A 342 -30.14 -11.92 15.83
CA VAL A 342 -30.45 -10.75 16.68
C VAL A 342 -30.24 -9.51 15.84
N LEU A 343 -31.31 -8.75 15.60
CA LEU A 343 -31.31 -7.58 14.75
C LEU A 343 -31.68 -6.34 15.58
N ASP A 344 -30.73 -5.44 15.74
CA ASP A 344 -30.91 -4.11 16.28
C ASP A 344 -30.84 -3.09 15.14
N GLY A 345 -31.93 -2.33 14.97
CA GLY A 345 -32.00 -1.29 13.95
C GLY A 345 -31.19 -0.05 14.33
N GLY A 346 -30.94 0.15 15.63
CA GLY A 346 -30.42 1.41 16.15
C GLY A 346 -31.40 2.56 15.94
N ALA A 347 -30.91 3.80 15.93
CA ALA A 347 -31.76 4.98 15.90
C ALA A 347 -32.17 5.36 14.47
N GLY A 348 -33.47 5.44 14.23
CA GLY A 348 -34.00 6.09 13.03
C GLY A 348 -35.31 5.47 12.59
N LYS A 349 -35.39 5.05 11.32
CA LYS A 349 -36.60 4.45 10.80
C LYS A 349 -36.29 3.24 9.94
N ASP A 350 -36.25 2.11 10.63
CA ASP A 350 -35.63 0.92 10.07
C ASP A 350 -36.63 -0.05 9.47
N LYS A 351 -36.11 -0.92 8.63
CA LYS A 351 -36.83 -2.05 8.07
C LYS A 351 -36.06 -3.32 8.37
N LEU A 352 -36.66 -4.15 9.22
CA LEU A 352 -36.04 -5.36 9.73
C LEU A 352 -36.73 -6.58 9.11
N THR A 353 -35.95 -7.50 8.56
CA THR A 353 -36.42 -8.81 8.07
C THR A 353 -35.58 -9.90 8.71
N GLY A 354 -36.20 -10.71 9.57
CA GLY A 354 -35.49 -11.80 10.26
C GLY A 354 -35.11 -12.91 9.28
N GLY A 355 -36.08 -13.40 8.52
CA GLY A 355 -35.89 -14.48 7.56
C GLY A 355 -36.24 -15.85 8.15
N ARG A 356 -35.38 -16.84 7.92
CA ARG A 356 -35.59 -18.22 8.37
C ARG A 356 -34.88 -18.47 9.69
N GLY A 357 -35.65 -18.67 10.75
CA GLY A 357 -35.13 -19.04 12.05
C GLY A 357 -36.01 -18.44 13.13
N THR A 358 -35.49 -18.46 14.36
CA THR A 358 -36.10 -17.79 15.50
C THR A 358 -35.35 -16.49 15.75
N ASP A 359 -35.86 -15.41 15.18
CA ASP A 359 -35.19 -14.11 15.20
C ASP A 359 -35.66 -13.22 16.36
N ILE A 360 -34.75 -12.39 16.87
CA ILE A 360 -34.98 -11.37 17.89
C ILE A 360 -34.80 -10.00 17.25
N PHE A 361 -35.83 -9.16 17.33
CA PHE A 361 -35.75 -7.74 16.96
C PHE A 361 -35.58 -6.92 18.24
N LEU A 362 -34.42 -6.31 18.41
CA LEU A 362 -34.02 -5.60 19.62
C LEU A 362 -34.48 -4.14 19.56
N PHE A 363 -34.96 -3.65 20.70
CA PHE A 363 -35.31 -2.25 20.97
C PHE A 363 -34.92 -2.00 22.42
N ASN A 364 -33.74 -1.44 22.65
CA ASN A 364 -33.09 -1.38 23.95
C ASN A 364 -32.75 0.07 24.36
N GLU A 365 -32.80 1.04 23.46
CA GLU A 365 -32.53 2.46 23.75
C GLU A 365 -33.73 3.38 23.48
N THR A 366 -33.61 4.62 23.96
CA THR A 366 -34.63 5.65 23.78
C THR A 366 -34.32 6.42 22.50
N GLY A 367 -34.82 5.93 21.38
CA GLY A 367 -34.51 6.54 20.08
C GLY A 367 -34.73 5.58 18.94
N ASP A 368 -34.59 4.29 19.21
CA ASP A 368 -34.59 3.20 18.21
C ASP A 368 -35.76 3.35 17.24
N THR A 369 -36.97 3.35 17.79
CA THR A 369 -38.20 3.57 17.03
C THR A 369 -38.91 4.86 17.43
N GLY A 370 -39.31 5.66 16.45
CA GLY A 370 -40.15 6.83 16.70
C GLY A 370 -41.60 6.49 17.11
N ALA A 371 -42.24 7.39 17.86
CA ALA A 371 -43.60 7.18 18.41
C ALA A 371 -44.76 7.24 17.39
N SER A 372 -44.47 7.57 16.13
CA SER A 372 -45.48 7.74 15.07
C SER A 372 -45.24 6.76 13.93
N LYS A 373 -46.28 6.38 13.19
CA LYS A 373 -46.13 5.54 11.98
C LYS A 373 -45.17 6.11 10.93
N ALA A 374 -44.94 7.43 10.95
CA ALA A 374 -44.05 8.09 10.00
C ALA A 374 -42.57 7.84 10.32
N THR A 375 -42.26 7.55 11.58
CA THR A 375 -40.91 7.50 12.17
C THR A 375 -40.65 6.19 12.92
N ALA A 376 -41.59 5.24 12.88
CA ALA A 376 -41.48 3.97 13.57
C ALA A 376 -40.89 2.91 12.64
N ASP A 377 -40.17 1.98 13.24
CA ASP A 377 -39.55 0.87 12.53
C ASP A 377 -40.59 -0.13 12.06
N ARG A 378 -40.16 -0.95 11.11
CA ARG A 378 -41.03 -1.89 10.42
C ARG A 378 -40.36 -3.24 10.31
N ILE A 379 -40.81 -4.16 11.16
CA ILE A 379 -40.55 -5.59 10.99
C ILE A 379 -41.42 -6.11 9.83
N LEU A 380 -40.79 -6.67 8.80
CA LEU A 380 -41.45 -7.00 7.52
C LEU A 380 -42.01 -8.42 7.44
N ASP A 381 -41.53 -9.34 8.28
CA ASP A 381 -41.85 -10.77 8.23
C ASP A 381 -42.17 -11.39 9.60
N PHE A 382 -42.65 -10.58 10.54
CA PHE A 382 -43.07 -11.04 11.86
C PHE A 382 -44.16 -12.13 11.75
N GLY A 383 -43.87 -13.34 12.24
CA GLY A 383 -44.78 -14.50 12.18
C GLY A 383 -44.32 -15.66 11.28
N GLY A 384 -43.10 -15.60 10.73
CA GLY A 384 -42.36 -16.75 10.19
C GLY A 384 -42.69 -17.14 8.74
N LYS A 385 -41.64 -17.58 8.01
CA LYS A 385 -41.75 -18.40 6.80
C LYS A 385 -41.03 -19.72 7.06
N ASP A 386 -41.74 -20.66 7.69
CA ASP A 386 -41.29 -22.05 7.88
C ASP A 386 -40.83 -22.69 6.56
#